data_AF-A0A510NA73-F1
#
_entry.id   AF-A0A510NA73-F1
#
_cell.length_a   1.000
_cell.length_b   1.000
_cell.length_c   1.000
_cell.angle_alpha   90.00
_cell.angle_beta   90.00
_cell.angle_gamma   90.00
#
_symmetry.space_group_name_H-M   'P 1'
#
loop_
_entity.id
_entity.type
_entity.pdbx_description
1 polymer ?
#
loop_
_entity_poly.entity_id
_entity_poly.type
_entity_poly.pdbx_seq_one_letter_code
_entity_poly.pdbx_strand_id
1 'polypeptide(L)' 'MLRRLTRVLWSSEPESEASLVECKRCGTTLESKAVERCPECGSRDIATYFF' A
#
# COMPACT_ATOMS: atom_id res chain seq x y z
N MET A 1 -41.88 -8.60 -15.95
CA MET A 1 -40.99 -8.08 -14.89
C MET A 1 -39.57 -8.54 -15.18
N LEU A 2 -38.76 -7.72 -15.85
CA LEU A 2 -37.35 -8.01 -16.11
C LEU A 2 -36.59 -7.88 -14.79
N ARG A 3 -36.28 -9.03 -14.18
CA ARG A 3 -35.56 -9.12 -12.92
C ARG A 3 -34.17 -8.53 -13.12
N ARG A 4 -33.92 -7.51 -12.31
CA ARG A 4 -32.73 -6.66 -12.35
C ARG A 4 -31.46 -7.51 -12.33
N LEU A 5 -30.62 -7.24 -13.32
CA LEU A 5 -29.16 -7.31 -13.28
C LEU A 5 -28.71 -6.84 -11.88
N THR A 6 -27.74 -7.42 -11.22
CA THR A 6 -26.36 -7.57 -11.68
C THR A 6 -25.70 -8.51 -10.67
N ARG A 7 -24.94 -9.51 -11.14
CA ARG A 7 -23.99 -10.20 -10.25
C ARG A 7 -23.11 -9.12 -9.63
N VAL A 8 -23.14 -9.02 -8.31
CA VAL A 8 -22.11 -8.30 -7.55
C VAL A 8 -20.85 -9.15 -7.70
N LEU A 9 -20.23 -9.00 -8.87
CA LEU A 9 -18.89 -9.46 -9.15
C LEU A 9 -17.97 -8.54 -8.36
N TRP A 10 -17.15 -9.18 -7.52
CA TRP A 10 -15.86 -8.63 -7.13
C TRP A 10 -15.90 -7.29 -6.38
N SER A 11 -16.28 -7.34 -5.11
CA SER A 11 -15.54 -6.57 -4.12
C SER A 11 -14.32 -7.39 -3.74
N SER A 12 -13.35 -7.48 -4.64
CA SER A 12 -11.97 -7.50 -4.14
C SER A 12 -11.80 -6.11 -3.55
N GLU A 13 -11.98 -5.99 -2.23
CA GLU A 13 -11.11 -5.08 -1.47
C GLU A 13 -9.72 -5.21 -2.12
N PRO A 14 -9.04 -4.10 -2.46
CA PRO A 14 -7.64 -4.22 -2.79
C PRO A 14 -7.03 -4.84 -1.54
N GLU A 15 -6.84 -6.15 -1.59
CA GLU A 15 -6.12 -6.93 -0.61
C GLU A 15 -4.85 -6.15 -0.49
N SER A 16 -4.71 -5.46 0.64
CA SER A 16 -3.56 -4.65 0.97
C SER A 16 -2.42 -5.63 1.02
N GLU A 17 -1.88 -5.95 -0.16
CA GLU A 17 -0.77 -6.85 -0.37
C GLU A 17 0.26 -6.33 0.61
N ALA A 18 0.47 -7.06 1.69
CA ALA A 18 1.13 -6.53 2.85
C ALA A 18 2.50 -6.10 2.35
N SER A 19 2.77 -4.80 2.35
CA SER A 19 4.07 -4.30 1.91
C SER A 19 4.64 -3.49 3.04
N LEU A 20 5.80 -3.90 3.51
CA LEU A 20 6.53 -3.18 4.53
C LEU A 20 7.41 -2.16 3.82
N VAL A 21 7.22 -0.90 4.13
CA VAL A 21 8.03 0.19 3.60
C VAL A 21 8.99 0.64 4.68
N GLU A 22 10.26 0.86 4.35
CA GLU A 22 11.31 1.21 5.31
C GLU A 22 12.26 2.25 4.72
N CYS A 23 12.66 3.24 5.51
CA CYS A 23 13.74 4.13 5.12
C CYS A 23 15.11 3.51 5.40
N LYS A 24 15.90 3.27 4.34
CA LYS A 24 17.26 2.72 4.45
C LYS A 24 18.24 3.63 5.19
N ARG A 25 17.93 4.93 5.32
CA ARG A 25 18.84 5.91 5.94
C ARG A 25 18.72 5.96 7.46
N CYS A 26 17.49 5.90 7.99
CA CYS A 26 17.23 6.03 9.42
C CYS A 26 16.58 4.80 10.04
N GLY A 27 16.15 3.82 9.24
CA GLY A 27 15.50 2.59 9.71
C GLY A 27 14.02 2.76 10.07
N THR A 28 13.41 3.90 9.76
CA THR A 28 11.99 4.13 10.06
C THR A 28 11.10 3.28 9.18
N THR A 29 10.25 2.46 9.80
CA THR A 29 9.17 1.74 9.11
C THR A 29 8.02 2.69 8.77
N LEU A 30 7.52 2.58 7.55
CA LEU A 30 6.45 3.39 6.98
C LEU A 30 5.27 2.46 6.67
N GLU A 31 4.08 2.79 7.15
CA GLU A 31 2.88 1.98 6.92
C GLU A 31 2.28 2.18 5.51
N SER A 32 2.71 3.22 4.81
CA SER A 32 2.12 3.65 3.54
C SER A 32 3.03 3.32 2.35
N LYS A 33 2.49 2.66 1.32
CA LYS A 33 3.19 2.36 0.05
C LYS A 33 3.62 3.60 -0.75
N ALA A 34 3.01 4.76 -0.50
CA ALA A 34 3.17 5.97 -1.31
C ALA A 34 3.99 7.06 -0.59
N VAL A 35 5.16 6.71 -0.07
CA VAL A 35 6.03 7.67 0.64
C VAL A 35 7.28 7.94 -0.21
N GLU A 36 7.28 9.08 -0.89
CA GLU A 36 8.42 9.56 -1.71
C GLU A 36 9.63 10.00 -0.86
N ARG A 37 9.37 10.39 0.40
CA ARG A 37 10.37 10.90 1.35
C ARG A 37 10.03 10.47 2.77
N CYS A 38 11.05 10.02 3.49
CA CYS A 38 10.93 9.69 4.90
C CYS A 38 10.56 10.95 5.71
N PRO A 39 9.48 10.93 6.51
CA PRO A 39 9.07 12.08 7.34
C PRO A 39 10.06 12.37 8.47
N GLU A 40 10.78 11.36 8.96
CA GLU A 40 11.71 11.51 10.09
C GLU A 40 13.03 12.17 9.68
N CYS A 41 13.53 11.86 8.48
CA CYS A 41 14.87 12.25 8.09
C CYS A 41 14.92 12.99 6.74
N GLY A 42 13.83 13.02 5.98
CA GLY A 42 13.75 13.63 4.65
C GLY A 42 14.48 12.85 3.55
N SER A 43 14.98 11.64 3.83
CA SER A 43 15.63 10.81 2.82
C SER A 43 14.64 10.31 1.78
N ARG A 44 15.07 10.18 0.52
CA ARG A 44 14.32 9.52 -0.56
C ARG A 44 14.67 8.03 -0.71
N ASP A 45 15.62 7.57 0.10
CA ASP A 45 16.09 6.18 0.09
C ASP A 45 15.10 5.31 0.87
N ILE A 46 14.08 4.85 0.16
CA ILE A 46 12.94 4.07 0.67
C ILE A 46 12.95 2.69 0.00
N ALA A 47 12.90 1.64 0.80
CA ALA A 47 12.78 0.26 0.36
C ALA A 47 11.37 -0.27 0.65
N THR A 48 10.82 -1.01 -0.29
CA THR A 48 9.50 -1.65 -0.17
C THR A 48 9.68 -3.16 -0.31
N TYR A 49 9.23 -3.91 0.69
CA TYR A 49 9.23 -5.36 0.70
C TYR A 49 7.79 -5.85 0.50
N PHE A 50 7.59 -6.75 -0.45
CA PHE A 50 6.30 -7.39 -0.72
C PHE A 50 6.36 -8.82 -0.15
N PHE A 51 5.29 -9.27 0.53
CA PHE A 51 5.20 -10.61 1.11
C PHE A 51 4.35 -11.54 0.25
#